data_AF-A0A962GQ52-F1
#
_entry.id   AF-A0A962GQ52-F1
#
_cell.length_a   1.000
_cell.length_b   1.000
_cell.length_c   1.000
_cell.angle_alpha   90.00
_cell.angle_beta   90.00
_cell.angle_gamma   90.00
#
_symmetry.space_group_name_H-M   'P 1'
#
loop_
_entity.id
_entity.type
_entity.pdbx_description
1 polymer ?
#
loop_
_entity_poly.entity_id
_entity_poly.type
_entity_poly.pdbx_seq_one_letter_code
_entity_poly.pdbx_strand_id
1 'polypeptide(L)'
;MKPRCFIVLTALCQLAFALSPQPAKAQADFCGLNDTECLHETILHTATSLTDKTERDKTLRELAKSWAAAGNMKKALEIVPMIETPDTRAMTIRGIGMELSTLNISKDERGKIFSSLREEAEKMKAAHAPSYAIALTYIAMSQAFAGDNEEARKTAGEMENEALRHKAFGETAEIQAERGDYINAKISLDKIDDIPYKNKAYATVSRLLASQNQLEDAYDAAMQITNPYLKATALQNILNVQGMLKNAPVQTQTAPQE
;
A
#
# COMPACT_ATOMS: atom_id res chain seq x y z
N MET A 1 -33.54 54.89 85.82
CA MET A 1 -32.11 54.71 85.46
C MET A 1 -32.02 53.87 84.19
N LYS A 2 -31.25 54.30 83.19
CA LYS A 2 -30.63 53.39 82.17
C LYS A 2 -29.37 52.77 82.83
N PRO A 3 -28.74 51.68 82.33
CA PRO A 3 -28.79 51.06 81.00
C PRO A 3 -29.27 49.59 81.08
N ARG A 4 -29.08 48.66 80.13
CA ARG A 4 -28.31 48.65 78.86
C ARG A 4 -29.01 47.81 77.77
N CYS A 5 -28.66 48.13 76.53
CA CYS A 5 -29.03 47.49 75.27
C CYS A 5 -28.11 46.29 74.94
N PHE A 6 -28.65 45.20 74.37
CA PHE A 6 -27.95 44.38 73.39
C PHE A 6 -28.96 43.64 72.49
N ILE A 7 -29.05 44.07 71.22
CA ILE A 7 -29.82 43.41 70.17
C ILE A 7 -28.85 42.52 69.39
N VAL A 8 -29.08 41.22 69.38
CA VAL A 8 -28.33 40.28 68.52
C VAL A 8 -29.17 40.00 67.28
N LEU A 9 -28.91 40.78 66.23
CA LEU A 9 -29.54 40.61 64.92
C LEU A 9 -28.73 39.57 64.12
N THR A 10 -29.12 38.30 64.19
CA THR A 10 -28.49 37.23 63.39
C THR A 10 -28.90 37.34 61.92
N ALA A 11 -28.06 37.97 61.12
CA ALA A 11 -28.24 38.05 59.67
C ALA A 11 -28.09 36.67 59.02
N LEU A 12 -29.18 36.14 58.43
CA LEU A 12 -29.10 35.02 57.49
C LEU A 12 -28.42 35.49 56.20
N CYS A 13 -27.11 35.30 56.09
CA CYS A 13 -26.39 35.44 54.84
C CYS A 13 -26.63 34.18 53.99
N GLN A 14 -27.66 34.21 53.14
CA GLN A 14 -27.86 33.18 52.12
C GLN A 14 -26.78 33.34 51.04
N LEU A 15 -25.68 32.58 51.15
CA LEU A 15 -24.79 32.38 50.01
C LEU A 15 -25.53 31.53 48.96
N ALA A 16 -26.12 32.21 47.98
CA ALA A 16 -26.50 31.59 46.72
C ALA A 16 -25.21 31.15 46.00
N PHE A 17 -24.80 29.90 46.21
CA PHE A 17 -23.69 29.29 45.51
C PHE A 17 -24.13 29.09 44.05
N ALA A 18 -23.81 30.06 43.19
CA ALA A 18 -24.06 29.95 41.77
C ALA A 18 -23.22 28.79 41.22
N LEU A 19 -23.86 27.63 40.97
CA LEU A 19 -23.28 26.61 40.11
C LEU A 19 -23.20 27.20 38.71
N SER A 20 -22.05 27.81 38.39
CA SER A 20 -21.63 27.96 37.01
C SER A 20 -21.56 26.55 36.40
N PRO A 21 -22.25 26.29 35.26
CA PRO A 21 -22.09 25.03 34.57
C PRO A 21 -20.64 24.94 34.12
N GLN A 22 -19.87 24.05 34.76
CA GLN A 22 -18.58 23.66 34.21
C GLN A 22 -18.83 23.12 32.80
N PRO A 23 -18.00 23.47 31.80
CA PRO A 23 -18.08 22.81 30.51
C PRO A 23 -17.88 21.32 30.79
N ALA A 24 -18.89 20.50 30.44
CA ALA A 24 -18.77 19.07 30.55
C ALA A 24 -17.52 18.65 29.77
N LYS A 25 -16.50 18.15 30.47
CA LYS A 25 -15.38 17.50 29.80
C LYS A 25 -16.00 16.41 28.95
N ALA A 26 -15.83 16.51 27.63
CA ALA A 26 -16.34 15.52 26.70
C ALA A 26 -15.92 14.15 27.23
N GLN A 27 -16.91 13.31 27.53
CA GLN A 27 -16.65 11.92 27.86
C GLN A 27 -15.90 11.37 26.64
N ALA A 28 -14.69 10.88 26.83
CA ALA A 28 -14.02 10.18 25.74
C ALA A 28 -14.85 8.92 25.48
N ASP A 29 -15.61 8.93 24.39
CA ASP A 29 -16.47 7.80 24.00
C ASP A 29 -15.55 6.60 23.78
N PHE A 30 -15.59 5.67 24.75
CA PHE A 30 -14.74 4.50 24.75
C PHE A 30 -15.25 3.55 23.67
N CYS A 31 -14.62 3.57 22.51
CA CYS A 31 -14.79 2.52 21.51
C CYS A 31 -14.47 1.17 22.14
N GLY A 32 -15.43 0.25 22.13
CA GLY A 32 -15.13 -1.14 22.43
C GLY A 32 -14.08 -1.65 21.44
N LEU A 33 -13.13 -2.48 21.89
CA LEU A 33 -12.00 -2.93 21.07
C LEU A 33 -12.40 -3.73 19.81
N ASN A 34 -13.66 -4.15 19.72
CA ASN A 34 -14.24 -4.86 18.56
C ASN A 34 -14.98 -3.92 17.58
N ASP A 35 -15.17 -2.64 17.92
CA ASP A 35 -15.80 -1.64 17.05
C ASP A 35 -14.74 -0.97 16.18
N THR A 36 -14.42 -1.64 15.07
CA THR A 36 -13.42 -1.17 14.10
C THR A 36 -13.75 0.20 13.53
N GLU A 37 -15.03 0.51 13.32
CA GLU A 37 -15.45 1.79 12.74
C GLU A 37 -15.27 2.94 13.74
N CYS A 38 -15.68 2.74 15.01
CA CYS A 38 -15.41 3.69 16.09
C CYS A 38 -13.90 3.92 16.28
N LEU A 39 -13.09 2.85 16.22
CA LEU A 39 -11.63 2.96 16.30
C LEU A 39 -11.05 3.73 15.11
N HIS A 40 -11.52 3.50 13.89
CA HIS A 40 -11.09 4.25 12.70
C HIS A 40 -11.41 5.75 12.80
N GLU A 41 -12.63 6.11 13.23
CA GLU A 41 -13.01 7.51 13.45
C GLU A 41 -12.23 8.17 14.61
N THR A 42 -11.92 7.41 15.66
CA THR A 42 -11.07 7.88 16.76
C THR A 42 -9.64 8.15 16.29
N ILE A 43 -9.08 7.30 15.41
CA ILE A 43 -7.77 7.51 14.78
C ILE A 43 -7.83 8.72 13.85
N LEU A 44 -8.92 8.94 13.09
CA LEU A 44 -9.09 10.13 12.24
C LEU A 44 -9.10 11.42 13.06
N HIS A 45 -9.89 11.46 14.13
CA HIS A 45 -9.96 12.59 15.04
C HIS A 45 -8.59 12.87 15.69
N THR A 46 -7.93 11.82 16.17
CA THR A 46 -6.59 11.92 16.77
C THR A 46 -5.59 12.46 15.74
N ALA A 47 -5.55 11.87 14.53
CA ALA A 47 -4.63 12.29 13.47
C ALA A 47 -4.83 13.74 13.07
N THR A 48 -6.07 14.18 12.84
CA THR A 48 -6.39 15.56 12.46
C THR A 48 -6.11 16.59 13.56
N SER A 49 -5.99 16.15 14.83
CA SER A 49 -5.54 16.99 15.94
C SER A 49 -4.01 17.14 16.08
N LEU A 50 -3.22 16.31 15.38
CA LEU A 50 -1.76 16.34 15.48
C LEU A 50 -1.17 17.61 14.83
N THR A 51 -0.36 18.33 15.60
CA THR A 51 0.35 19.53 15.14
C THR A 51 1.59 19.20 14.32
N ASP A 52 2.25 18.05 14.55
CA ASP A 52 3.35 17.62 13.70
C ASP A 52 2.80 17.01 12.40
N LYS A 53 3.13 17.66 11.29
CA LYS A 53 2.74 17.26 9.94
C LYS A 53 3.22 15.85 9.57
N THR A 54 4.42 15.47 9.98
CA THR A 54 5.02 14.18 9.62
C THR A 54 4.32 13.04 10.34
N GLU A 55 4.03 13.22 11.62
CA GLU A 55 3.27 12.25 12.43
C GLU A 55 1.81 12.15 11.98
N ARG A 56 1.16 13.29 11.70
CA ARG A 56 -0.18 13.35 11.11
C ARG A 56 -0.26 12.59 9.79
N ASP A 57 0.57 12.97 8.82
CA ASP A 57 0.54 12.39 7.47
C ASP A 57 0.84 10.88 7.50
N LYS A 58 1.72 10.41 8.41
CA LYS A 58 1.97 8.97 8.64
C LYS A 58 0.78 8.26 9.27
N THR A 59 0.12 8.87 10.25
CA THR A 59 -1.06 8.30 10.92
C THR A 59 -2.22 8.17 9.92
N LEU A 60 -2.47 9.22 9.13
CA LEU A 60 -3.45 9.22 8.06
C LEU A 60 -3.17 8.11 7.03
N ARG A 61 -1.90 7.91 6.63
CA ARG A 61 -1.51 6.83 5.71
C ARG A 61 -1.88 5.43 6.23
N GLU A 62 -1.57 5.12 7.50
CA GLU A 62 -1.89 3.81 8.08
C GLU A 62 -3.41 3.63 8.28
N LEU A 63 -4.13 4.70 8.63
CA LEU A 63 -5.58 4.70 8.71
C LEU A 63 -6.24 4.42 7.34
N ALA A 64 -5.80 5.11 6.29
CA ALA A 64 -6.30 4.87 4.93
C ALA A 64 -6.06 3.42 4.47
N LYS A 65 -4.89 2.86 4.77
CA LYS A 65 -4.59 1.45 4.55
C LYS A 65 -5.52 0.53 5.35
N SER A 66 -5.81 0.85 6.61
CA SER A 66 -6.71 0.06 7.45
C SER A 66 -8.16 0.06 6.96
N TRP A 67 -8.69 1.20 6.50
CA TRP A 67 -9.99 1.25 5.82
C TRP A 67 -9.99 0.44 4.51
N ALA A 68 -8.92 0.54 3.72
CA ALA A 68 -8.80 -0.22 2.47
C ALA A 68 -8.78 -1.74 2.73
N ALA A 69 -8.04 -2.21 3.74
CA ALA A 69 -8.04 -3.62 4.17
C ALA A 69 -9.43 -4.10 4.64
N ALA A 70 -10.23 -3.22 5.24
CA ALA A 70 -11.63 -3.48 5.61
C ALA A 70 -12.63 -3.37 4.44
N GLY A 71 -12.15 -3.13 3.20
CA GLY A 71 -13.00 -2.93 2.02
C GLY A 71 -13.62 -1.54 1.89
N ASN A 72 -13.40 -0.63 2.84
CA ASN A 72 -13.95 0.72 2.84
C ASN A 72 -13.10 1.68 1.98
N MET A 73 -13.04 1.36 0.68
CA MET A 73 -12.22 2.10 -0.30
C MET A 73 -12.61 3.56 -0.45
N LYS A 74 -13.89 3.90 -0.20
CA LYS A 74 -14.36 5.29 -0.20
C LYS A 74 -13.66 6.11 0.89
N LYS A 75 -13.73 5.68 2.16
CA LYS A 75 -13.04 6.39 3.25
C LYS A 75 -11.53 6.38 3.08
N ALA A 76 -10.95 5.29 2.59
CA ALA A 76 -9.52 5.22 2.29
C ALA A 76 -9.08 6.29 1.28
N LEU A 77 -9.84 6.49 0.19
CA LEU A 77 -9.57 7.51 -0.82
C LEU A 77 -9.74 8.95 -0.30
N GLU A 78 -10.74 9.20 0.56
CA GLU A 78 -10.99 10.52 1.16
C GLU A 78 -9.79 11.05 1.99
N ILE A 79 -8.91 10.16 2.47
CA ILE A 79 -7.70 10.51 3.23
C ILE A 79 -6.54 10.99 2.34
N VAL A 80 -6.44 10.52 1.09
CA VAL A 80 -5.34 10.87 0.19
C VAL A 80 -5.13 12.39 0.02
N PRO A 81 -6.18 13.24 -0.19
CA PRO A 81 -6.00 14.68 -0.26
C PRO A 81 -5.65 15.35 1.08
N MET A 82 -5.93 14.70 2.22
CA MET A 82 -5.61 15.26 3.56
C MET A 82 -4.10 15.19 3.89
N ILE A 83 -3.37 14.28 3.25
CA ILE A 83 -1.93 14.10 3.44
C ILE A 83 -1.18 15.15 2.64
N GLU A 84 -0.45 16.05 3.30
CA GLU A 84 0.22 17.18 2.63
C GLU A 84 1.60 16.82 2.06
N THR A 85 2.28 15.82 2.61
CA THR A 85 3.65 15.43 2.19
C THR A 85 3.57 14.57 0.93
N PRO A 86 4.11 15.00 -0.23
CA PRO A 86 3.91 14.30 -1.51
C PRO A 86 4.35 12.84 -1.50
N ASP A 87 5.50 12.53 -0.89
CA ASP A 87 6.00 11.15 -0.78
C ASP A 87 5.10 10.28 0.10
N THR A 88 4.60 10.81 1.21
CA THR A 88 3.63 10.11 2.06
C THR A 88 2.30 9.90 1.33
N ARG A 89 1.87 10.86 0.49
CA ARG A 89 0.67 10.71 -0.35
C ARG A 89 0.86 9.60 -1.39
N ALA A 90 2.00 9.54 -2.07
CA ALA A 90 2.34 8.43 -2.97
C ALA A 90 2.42 7.07 -2.25
N MET A 91 3.01 7.02 -1.06
CA MET A 91 3.02 5.81 -0.21
C MET A 91 1.61 5.42 0.29
N THR A 92 0.67 6.36 0.37
CA THR A 92 -0.72 6.09 0.74
C THR A 92 -1.48 5.48 -0.44
N ILE A 93 -1.29 6.03 -1.64
CA ILE A 93 -1.78 5.44 -2.89
C ILE A 93 -1.29 3.99 -3.04
N ARG A 94 -0.01 3.72 -2.72
CA ARG A 94 0.53 2.35 -2.63
C ARG A 94 -0.21 1.48 -1.62
N GLY A 95 -0.43 1.99 -0.41
CA GLY A 95 -1.13 1.27 0.64
C GLY A 95 -2.52 0.83 0.18
N ILE A 96 -3.33 1.78 -0.25
CA ILE A 96 -4.71 1.54 -0.72
C ILE A 96 -4.72 0.59 -1.93
N GLY A 97 -3.85 0.82 -2.92
CA GLY A 97 -3.76 -0.03 -4.11
C GLY A 97 -3.35 -1.48 -3.81
N MET A 98 -2.46 -1.68 -2.84
CA MET A 98 -2.05 -3.03 -2.41
C MET A 98 -3.15 -3.77 -1.63
N GLU A 99 -3.91 -3.10 -0.77
CA GLU A 99 -5.07 -3.75 -0.14
C GLU A 99 -6.14 -4.06 -1.20
N LEU A 100 -6.41 -3.13 -2.12
CA LEU A 100 -7.35 -3.28 -3.24
C LEU A 100 -7.04 -4.48 -4.14
N SER A 101 -5.76 -4.80 -4.36
CA SER A 101 -5.37 -5.93 -5.19
C SER A 101 -5.72 -7.29 -4.57
N THR A 102 -5.93 -7.34 -3.24
CA THR A 102 -6.34 -8.54 -2.51
C THR A 102 -7.85 -8.73 -2.40
N LEU A 103 -8.65 -7.67 -2.68
CA LEU A 103 -10.10 -7.74 -2.53
C LEU A 103 -10.77 -8.57 -3.62
N ASN A 104 -11.69 -9.45 -3.19
CA ASN A 104 -12.58 -10.22 -4.05
C ASN A 104 -13.78 -9.37 -4.53
N ILE A 105 -13.49 -8.37 -5.36
CA ILE A 105 -14.45 -7.48 -6.02
C ILE A 105 -14.40 -7.65 -7.54
N SER A 106 -15.40 -7.10 -8.24
CA SER A 106 -15.45 -7.18 -9.71
C SER A 106 -14.31 -6.38 -10.37
N LYS A 107 -13.87 -6.81 -11.57
CA LYS A 107 -12.83 -6.10 -12.34
C LYS A 107 -13.22 -4.66 -12.68
N ASP A 108 -14.50 -4.42 -12.98
CA ASP A 108 -15.04 -3.08 -13.26
C ASP A 108 -14.97 -2.16 -12.02
N GLU A 109 -15.41 -2.65 -10.87
CA GLU A 109 -15.34 -1.93 -9.60
C GLU A 109 -13.89 -1.63 -9.19
N ARG A 110 -12.99 -2.62 -9.31
CA ARG A 110 -11.56 -2.44 -9.04
C ARG A 110 -10.93 -1.42 -9.99
N GLY A 111 -11.26 -1.48 -11.28
CA GLY A 111 -10.80 -0.53 -12.30
C GLY A 111 -11.22 0.91 -11.99
N LYS A 112 -12.46 1.12 -11.49
CA LYS A 112 -12.93 2.43 -11.02
C LYS A 112 -12.11 2.95 -9.84
N ILE A 113 -11.83 2.11 -8.84
CA ILE A 113 -11.04 2.52 -7.67
C ILE A 113 -9.57 2.81 -8.04
N PHE A 114 -8.96 2.02 -8.94
CA PHE A 114 -7.64 2.35 -9.50
C PHE A 114 -7.65 3.66 -10.31
N SER A 115 -8.74 3.95 -11.01
CA SER A 115 -8.91 5.24 -11.72
C SER A 115 -8.96 6.41 -10.73
N SER A 116 -9.66 6.28 -9.60
CA SER A 116 -9.64 7.29 -8.54
C SER A 116 -8.25 7.45 -7.89
N LEU A 117 -7.50 6.37 -7.68
CA LEU A 117 -6.10 6.44 -7.22
C LEU A 117 -5.20 7.18 -8.24
N ARG A 118 -5.43 6.96 -9.55
CA ARG A 118 -4.75 7.65 -10.65
C ARG A 118 -5.08 9.15 -10.67
N GLU A 119 -6.35 9.52 -10.43
CA GLU A 119 -6.80 10.91 -10.33
C GLU A 119 -6.16 11.63 -9.13
N GLU A 120 -6.07 11.00 -7.96
CA GLU A 120 -5.35 11.58 -6.81
C GLU A 120 -3.84 11.71 -7.07
N ALA A 121 -3.25 10.79 -7.83
CA ALA A 121 -1.86 10.91 -8.26
C ALA A 121 -1.66 12.12 -9.19
N GLU A 122 -2.50 12.30 -10.22
CA GLU A 122 -2.41 13.42 -11.18
C GLU A 122 -2.47 14.79 -10.50
N LYS A 123 -3.24 14.93 -9.41
CA LYS A 123 -3.27 16.18 -8.62
C LYS A 123 -1.90 16.57 -8.04
N MET A 124 -0.97 15.63 -7.89
CA MET A 124 0.41 15.92 -7.48
C MET A 124 1.31 16.35 -8.63
N LYS A 125 0.97 16.06 -9.90
CA LYS A 125 1.89 16.18 -11.05
C LYS A 125 2.54 17.55 -11.19
N ALA A 126 1.73 18.61 -11.08
CA ALA A 126 2.21 20.00 -11.20
C ALA A 126 3.01 20.49 -9.97
N ALA A 127 2.75 19.94 -8.78
CA ALA A 127 3.37 20.39 -7.53
C ALA A 127 4.62 19.56 -7.15
N HIS A 128 4.66 18.27 -7.50
CA HIS A 128 5.74 17.36 -7.14
C HIS A 128 5.82 16.16 -8.10
N ALA A 129 6.35 16.40 -9.30
CA ALA A 129 6.53 15.39 -10.35
C ALA A 129 7.24 14.08 -9.89
N PRO A 130 8.23 14.08 -8.96
CA PRO A 130 8.85 12.83 -8.48
C PRO A 130 7.86 11.90 -7.77
N SER A 131 7.06 12.41 -6.81
CA SER A 131 6.09 11.56 -6.09
C SER A 131 4.91 11.16 -6.98
N TYR A 132 4.55 11.98 -7.96
CA TYR A 132 3.60 11.61 -9.01
C TYR A 132 4.09 10.37 -9.80
N ALA A 133 5.35 10.40 -10.27
CA ALA A 133 5.92 9.25 -10.98
C ALA A 133 6.08 8.01 -10.09
N ILE A 134 6.42 8.19 -8.81
CA ILE A 134 6.46 7.08 -7.83
C ILE A 134 5.06 6.50 -7.57
N ALA A 135 4.03 7.35 -7.45
CA ALA A 135 2.65 6.89 -7.32
C ALA A 135 2.18 6.09 -8.55
N LEU A 136 2.61 6.47 -9.75
CA LEU A 136 2.36 5.70 -10.97
C LEU A 136 2.98 4.30 -10.93
N THR A 137 4.24 4.18 -10.52
CA THR A 137 4.87 2.86 -10.30
C THR A 137 4.04 2.03 -9.34
N TYR A 138 3.61 2.60 -8.20
CA TYR A 138 2.81 1.87 -7.22
C TYR A 138 1.42 1.45 -7.74
N ILE A 139 0.73 2.28 -8.52
CA ILE A 139 -0.54 1.90 -9.14
C ILE A 139 -0.33 0.75 -10.13
N ALA A 140 0.71 0.81 -10.99
CA ALA A 140 1.04 -0.25 -11.94
C ALA A 140 1.35 -1.58 -11.23
N MET A 141 2.16 -1.55 -10.16
CA MET A 141 2.43 -2.72 -9.31
C MET A 141 1.13 -3.29 -8.71
N SER A 142 0.28 -2.45 -8.12
CA SER A 142 -0.98 -2.89 -7.51
C SER A 142 -1.94 -3.51 -8.53
N GLN A 143 -2.03 -2.95 -9.74
CA GLN A 143 -2.78 -3.54 -10.86
C GLN A 143 -2.19 -4.90 -11.28
N ALA A 144 -0.86 -5.04 -11.31
CA ALA A 144 -0.20 -6.32 -11.61
C ALA A 144 -0.47 -7.39 -10.54
N PHE A 145 -0.48 -7.03 -9.25
CA PHE A 145 -0.89 -7.94 -8.17
C PHE A 145 -2.36 -8.37 -8.31
N ALA A 146 -3.24 -7.46 -8.73
CA ALA A 146 -4.67 -7.70 -8.88
C ALA A 146 -5.07 -8.60 -10.07
N GLY A 147 -4.11 -8.97 -10.93
CA GLY A 147 -4.37 -9.68 -12.19
C GLY A 147 -4.62 -8.76 -13.39
N ASP A 148 -4.67 -7.44 -13.19
CA ASP A 148 -5.01 -6.44 -14.21
C ASP A 148 -3.78 -6.04 -15.06
N ASN A 149 -3.15 -7.07 -15.65
CA ASN A 149 -1.88 -7.02 -16.37
C ASN A 149 -1.83 -5.97 -17.51
N GLU A 150 -2.95 -5.73 -18.18
CA GLU A 150 -3.05 -4.75 -19.27
C GLU A 150 -3.03 -3.31 -18.74
N GLU A 151 -3.84 -3.01 -17.73
CA GLU A 151 -3.87 -1.69 -17.10
C GLU A 151 -2.54 -1.39 -16.38
N ALA A 152 -1.90 -2.39 -15.74
CA ALA A 152 -0.56 -2.26 -15.18
C ALA A 152 0.46 -1.76 -16.22
N ARG A 153 0.47 -2.38 -17.41
CA ARG A 153 1.34 -1.95 -18.53
C ARG A 153 0.96 -0.58 -19.09
N LYS A 154 -0.33 -0.24 -19.13
CA LYS A 154 -0.79 1.07 -19.58
C LYS A 154 -0.35 2.18 -18.62
N THR A 155 -0.60 2.02 -17.32
CA THR A 155 -0.14 2.91 -16.25
C THR A 155 1.38 3.10 -16.27
N ALA A 156 2.16 2.02 -16.44
CA ALA A 156 3.61 2.11 -16.60
C ALA A 156 4.01 2.85 -17.89
N GLY A 157 3.32 2.58 -19.01
CA GLY A 157 3.58 3.21 -20.31
C GLY A 157 3.30 4.71 -20.37
N GLU A 158 2.37 5.21 -19.56
CA GLU A 158 2.04 6.64 -19.41
C GLU A 158 3.12 7.44 -18.64
N MET A 159 4.15 6.78 -18.09
CA MET A 159 5.21 7.45 -17.34
C MET A 159 6.17 8.21 -18.26
N GLU A 160 6.22 9.54 -18.09
CA GLU A 160 7.08 10.44 -18.87
C GLU A 160 8.58 10.16 -18.67
N ASN A 161 9.01 9.92 -17.42
CA ASN A 161 10.40 9.60 -17.12
C ASN A 161 10.75 8.16 -17.57
N GLU A 162 11.64 8.05 -18.54
CA GLU A 162 11.96 6.78 -19.20
C GLU A 162 12.55 5.74 -18.25
N ALA A 163 13.51 6.14 -17.41
CA ALA A 163 14.13 5.26 -16.44
C ALA A 163 13.15 4.74 -15.38
N LEU A 164 12.12 5.51 -15.02
CA LEU A 164 11.04 5.05 -14.14
C LEU A 164 10.02 4.19 -14.89
N ARG A 165 9.71 4.50 -16.16
CA ARG A 165 8.88 3.68 -17.06
C ARG A 165 9.46 2.28 -17.24
N HIS A 166 10.77 2.16 -17.51
CA HIS A 166 11.47 0.88 -17.63
C HIS A 166 11.46 0.07 -16.32
N LYS A 167 11.62 0.74 -15.17
CA LYS A 167 11.50 0.09 -13.85
C LYS A 167 10.09 -0.41 -13.60
N ALA A 168 9.06 0.39 -13.86
CA ALA A 168 7.67 0.01 -13.68
C ALA A 168 7.28 -1.18 -14.57
N PHE A 169 7.76 -1.25 -15.82
CA PHE A 169 7.59 -2.43 -16.67
C PHE A 169 8.33 -3.67 -16.11
N GLY A 170 9.53 -3.51 -15.57
CA GLY A 170 10.29 -4.58 -14.94
C GLY A 170 9.62 -5.14 -13.67
N GLU A 171 9.15 -4.26 -12.78
CA GLU A 171 8.43 -4.62 -11.55
C GLU A 171 7.06 -5.24 -11.88
N THR A 172 6.35 -4.72 -12.88
CA THR A 172 5.11 -5.34 -13.41
C THR A 172 5.37 -6.76 -13.92
N ALA A 173 6.49 -6.98 -14.61
CA ALA A 173 6.88 -8.31 -15.10
C ALA A 173 7.30 -9.26 -13.98
N GLU A 174 8.00 -8.77 -12.95
CA GLU A 174 8.36 -9.55 -11.76
C GLU A 174 7.10 -10.08 -11.07
N ILE A 175 6.13 -9.20 -10.77
CA ILE A 175 4.84 -9.57 -10.14
C ILE A 175 4.03 -10.55 -11.00
N GLN A 176 4.09 -10.43 -12.33
CA GLN A 176 3.45 -11.38 -13.25
C GLN A 176 4.12 -12.75 -13.19
N ALA A 177 5.46 -12.80 -13.12
CA ALA A 177 6.20 -14.03 -12.94
C ALA A 177 6.05 -14.63 -11.53
N GLU A 178 5.85 -13.85 -10.47
CA GLU A 178 5.51 -14.33 -9.11
C GLU A 178 4.15 -15.07 -9.09
N ARG A 179 3.27 -14.75 -10.04
CA ARG A 179 1.98 -15.42 -10.26
C ARG A 179 2.05 -16.55 -11.28
N GLY A 180 3.25 -16.91 -11.73
CA GLY A 180 3.52 -17.91 -12.78
C GLY A 180 3.12 -17.50 -14.20
N ASP A 181 2.71 -16.25 -14.41
CA ASP A 181 2.20 -15.72 -15.68
C ASP A 181 3.34 -15.15 -16.54
N TYR A 182 4.25 -16.03 -16.98
CA TYR A 182 5.41 -15.63 -17.80
C TYR A 182 5.00 -15.01 -19.14
N ILE A 183 3.86 -15.40 -19.71
CA ILE A 183 3.34 -14.81 -20.95
C ILE A 183 3.11 -13.29 -20.77
N ASN A 184 2.42 -12.88 -19.71
CA ASN A 184 2.27 -11.44 -19.43
C ASN A 184 3.57 -10.79 -19.00
N ALA A 185 4.40 -11.46 -18.19
CA ALA A 185 5.70 -10.94 -17.80
C ALA A 185 6.55 -10.59 -19.03
N LYS A 186 6.63 -11.48 -20.02
CA LYS A 186 7.33 -11.24 -21.29
C LYS A 186 6.74 -10.04 -22.06
N ILE A 187 5.42 -9.92 -22.17
CA ILE A 187 4.78 -8.76 -22.84
C ILE A 187 5.17 -7.45 -22.14
N SER A 188 5.30 -7.45 -20.81
CA SER A 188 5.75 -6.29 -20.02
C SER A 188 7.24 -6.01 -20.22
N LEU A 189 8.10 -7.03 -20.21
CA LEU A 189 9.55 -6.91 -20.47
C LEU A 189 9.86 -6.42 -21.89
N ASP A 190 9.02 -6.77 -22.87
CA ASP A 190 9.19 -6.34 -24.26
C ASP A 190 8.81 -4.87 -24.49
N LYS A 191 8.21 -4.19 -23.50
CA LYS A 191 8.08 -2.72 -23.47
C LYS A 191 9.34 -2.00 -22.98
N ILE A 192 10.33 -2.73 -22.48
CA ILE A 192 11.65 -2.17 -22.16
C ILE A 192 12.51 -2.23 -23.42
N ASP A 193 12.93 -1.06 -23.90
CA ASP A 193 13.82 -0.86 -25.05
C ASP A 193 15.28 -0.55 -24.63
N ASP A 194 15.50 0.05 -23.46
CA ASP A 194 16.84 0.16 -22.88
C ASP A 194 17.43 -1.21 -22.52
N ILE A 195 18.61 -1.50 -23.07
CA ILE A 195 19.26 -2.81 -22.98
C ILE A 195 19.73 -3.14 -21.55
N PRO A 196 20.40 -2.24 -20.80
CA PRO A 196 20.66 -2.43 -19.36
C PRO A 196 19.42 -2.78 -18.52
N TYR A 197 18.32 -2.02 -18.63
CA TYR A 197 17.09 -2.31 -17.89
C TYR A 197 16.49 -3.65 -18.33
N LYS A 198 16.41 -3.92 -19.64
CA LYS A 198 15.85 -5.15 -20.19
C LYS A 198 16.61 -6.38 -19.71
N ASN A 199 17.95 -6.33 -19.76
CA ASN A 199 18.82 -7.41 -19.27
C ASN A 199 18.64 -7.67 -17.77
N LYS A 200 18.56 -6.62 -16.96
CA LYS A 200 18.33 -6.76 -15.51
C LYS A 200 16.97 -7.39 -15.22
N ALA A 201 15.92 -6.93 -15.90
CA ALA A 201 14.56 -7.40 -15.67
C ALA A 201 14.37 -8.86 -16.12
N TYR A 202 14.89 -9.25 -17.29
CA TYR A 202 14.88 -10.66 -17.74
C TYR A 202 15.71 -11.57 -16.81
N ALA A 203 16.87 -11.11 -16.29
CA ALA A 203 17.64 -11.88 -15.31
C ALA A 203 16.89 -12.08 -13.98
N THR A 204 16.16 -11.07 -13.53
CA THR A 204 15.29 -11.15 -12.34
C THR A 204 14.15 -12.15 -12.54
N VAL A 205 13.39 -12.01 -13.63
CA VAL A 205 12.27 -12.90 -13.97
C VAL A 205 12.73 -14.34 -14.19
N SER A 206 13.85 -14.56 -14.88
CA SER A 206 14.44 -15.90 -15.07
C SER A 206 14.74 -16.60 -13.73
N ARG A 207 15.46 -15.92 -12.82
CA ARG A 207 15.77 -16.43 -11.48
C ARG A 207 14.51 -16.75 -10.65
N LEU A 208 13.50 -15.89 -10.74
CA LEU A 208 12.23 -16.04 -10.03
C LEU A 208 11.44 -17.26 -10.53
N LEU A 209 11.29 -17.41 -11.84
CA LEU A 209 10.65 -18.58 -12.47
C LEU A 209 11.41 -19.87 -12.13
N ALA A 210 12.74 -19.85 -12.16
CA ALA A 210 13.57 -20.99 -11.76
C ALA A 210 13.27 -21.39 -10.31
N SER A 211 13.20 -20.43 -9.39
CA SER A 211 12.87 -20.70 -7.97
C SER A 211 11.46 -21.28 -7.74
N GLN A 212 10.55 -21.09 -8.70
CA GLN A 212 9.20 -21.68 -8.73
C GLN A 212 9.11 -22.99 -9.51
N ASN A 213 10.26 -23.57 -9.92
CA ASN A 213 10.33 -24.77 -10.78
C ASN A 213 9.70 -24.60 -12.19
N GLN A 214 9.53 -23.36 -12.66
CA GLN A 214 9.17 -23.05 -14.06
C GLN A 214 10.44 -22.95 -14.91
N LEU A 215 11.10 -24.09 -15.11
CA LEU A 215 12.46 -24.15 -15.64
C LEU A 215 12.54 -23.78 -17.14
N GLU A 216 11.51 -24.13 -17.91
CA GLU A 216 11.34 -23.79 -19.32
C GLU A 216 11.16 -22.26 -19.48
N ASP A 217 10.19 -21.67 -18.77
CA ASP A 217 9.94 -20.22 -18.77
C ASP A 217 11.19 -19.45 -18.29
N ALA A 218 11.88 -19.96 -17.27
CA ALA A 218 13.12 -19.40 -16.75
C ALA A 218 14.24 -19.41 -17.80
N TYR A 219 14.37 -20.50 -18.57
CA TYR A 219 15.34 -20.63 -19.65
C TYR A 219 15.04 -19.66 -20.78
N ASP A 220 13.78 -19.58 -21.22
CA ASP A 220 13.35 -18.63 -22.25
C ASP A 220 13.66 -17.19 -21.83
N ALA A 221 13.38 -16.83 -20.56
CA ALA A 221 13.72 -15.53 -20.01
C ALA A 221 15.25 -15.27 -19.99
N ALA A 222 16.06 -16.26 -19.61
CA ALA A 222 17.52 -16.16 -19.65
C ALA A 222 18.05 -15.95 -21.08
N MET A 223 17.39 -16.56 -22.08
CA MET A 223 17.81 -16.47 -23.48
C MET A 223 17.55 -15.09 -24.11
N GLN A 224 16.57 -14.32 -23.62
CA GLN A 224 16.32 -12.94 -24.05
C GLN A 224 17.39 -11.94 -23.58
N ILE A 225 18.21 -12.29 -22.59
CA ILE A 225 19.32 -11.44 -22.10
C ILE A 225 20.37 -11.29 -23.21
N THR A 226 20.84 -10.08 -23.50
CA THR A 226 21.91 -9.81 -24.48
C THR A 226 23.29 -9.71 -23.83
N ASN A 227 23.37 -9.32 -22.55
CA ASN A 227 24.63 -9.29 -21.80
C ASN A 227 25.13 -10.74 -21.52
N PRO A 228 26.32 -11.14 -22.01
CA PRO A 228 26.77 -12.53 -21.87
C PRO A 228 27.00 -12.99 -20.43
N TYR A 229 27.47 -12.11 -19.55
CA TYR A 229 27.70 -12.42 -18.14
C TYR A 229 26.37 -12.67 -17.41
N LEU A 230 25.40 -11.77 -17.56
CA LEU A 230 24.08 -11.94 -16.96
C LEU A 230 23.34 -13.18 -17.50
N LYS A 231 23.47 -13.47 -18.81
CA LYS A 231 22.94 -14.71 -19.41
C LYS A 231 23.56 -15.96 -18.78
N ALA A 232 24.90 -16.02 -18.69
CA ALA A 232 25.60 -17.15 -18.09
C ALA A 232 25.21 -17.34 -16.62
N THR A 233 25.07 -16.25 -15.85
CA THR A 233 24.61 -16.30 -14.46
C THR A 233 23.17 -16.81 -14.33
N ALA A 234 22.25 -16.38 -15.20
CA ALA A 234 20.87 -16.86 -15.21
C ALA A 234 20.79 -18.36 -15.56
N LEU A 235 21.51 -18.80 -16.60
CA LEU A 235 21.59 -20.22 -16.98
C LEU A 235 22.22 -21.10 -15.88
N GLN A 236 23.26 -20.60 -15.19
CA GLN A 236 23.85 -21.29 -14.05
C GLN A 236 22.88 -21.40 -12.87
N ASN A 237 22.04 -20.38 -12.62
CA ASN A 237 21.01 -20.42 -11.59
C ASN A 237 19.97 -21.52 -11.89
N ILE A 238 19.49 -21.62 -13.13
CA ILE A 238 18.57 -22.68 -13.58
C ILE A 238 19.20 -24.08 -13.38
N LEU A 239 20.46 -24.26 -13.79
CA LEU A 239 21.18 -25.52 -13.61
C LEU A 239 21.34 -25.90 -12.12
N ASN A 240 21.62 -24.91 -11.26
CA ASN A 240 21.72 -25.14 -9.81
C ASN A 240 20.38 -25.61 -9.23
N VAL A 241 19.26 -24.97 -9.61
CA VAL A 241 17.92 -25.39 -9.17
C VAL A 241 17.57 -26.78 -9.70
N GLN A 242 17.85 -27.08 -10.97
CA GLN A 242 17.69 -28.44 -11.51
C GLN A 242 18.50 -29.49 -10.72
N GLY A 243 19.72 -29.17 -10.30
CA GLY A 243 20.53 -30.03 -9.45
C GLY A 243 19.91 -30.26 -8.08
N MET A 244 19.38 -29.20 -7.45
CA MET A 244 18.66 -29.30 -6.17
C MET A 244 17.40 -30.17 -6.28
N LEU A 245 16.61 -30.02 -7.34
CA LEU A 245 15.39 -30.79 -7.57
C LEU A 245 15.67 -32.28 -7.82
N LYS A 246 16.74 -32.61 -8.55
CA LYS A 246 17.17 -34.01 -8.78
C LYS A 246 17.72 -34.68 -7.52
N ASN A 247 18.32 -33.91 -6.64
CA ASN A 247 18.93 -34.39 -5.39
C ASN A 247 18.01 -34.25 -4.17
N ALA A 248 16.78 -33.75 -4.34
CA ALA A 248 15.80 -33.67 -3.27
C ALA A 248 15.46 -35.08 -2.77
N PRO A 249 15.54 -35.36 -1.46
CA PRO A 249 15.19 -36.67 -0.94
C PRO A 249 13.72 -36.95 -1.24
N VAL A 250 13.45 -38.09 -1.88
CA VAL A 250 12.09 -38.58 -2.08
C VAL A 250 11.44 -38.70 -0.71
N GLN A 251 10.42 -37.89 -0.44
CA GLN A 251 9.63 -38.04 0.78
C GLN A 251 8.88 -39.36 0.69
N THR A 252 9.45 -40.39 1.31
CA THR A 252 8.78 -41.68 1.50
C THR A 252 7.53 -41.42 2.33
N GLN A 253 6.36 -41.53 1.69
CA GLN A 253 5.10 -41.60 2.40
C GLN A 253 5.14 -42.82 3.32
N THR A 254 5.35 -42.58 4.61
CA THR A 254 5.13 -43.59 5.63
C THR A 254 3.63 -43.84 5.69
N ALA A 255 3.17 -44.93 5.07
CA ALA A 255 1.81 -45.40 5.24
C ALA A 255 1.52 -45.59 6.74
N PRO A 256 0.31 -45.23 7.22
CA PRO A 256 -0.05 -45.48 8.61
C PRO A 256 0.00 -46.99 8.87
N GLN A 257 0.65 -47.40 9.96
CA GLN A 257 0.56 -48.78 10.42
C GLN A 257 -0.75 -48.96 11.20
N GLU A 258 -1.50 -50.00 10.83
CA GLU A 258 -2.67 -50.50 11.54
C GLU A 258 -2.28 -51.23 12.84
#